data_AF-A0A6F8VHG9-F1
#
_entry.id   AF-A0A6F8VHG9-F1
#
_cell.length_a   1.000
_cell.length_b   1.000
_cell.length_c   1.000
_cell.angle_alpha   90.00
_cell.angle_beta   90.00
_cell.angle_gamma   90.00
#
_symmetry.space_group_name_H-M   'P 1'
#
loop_
_entity.id
_entity.type
_entity.pdbx_description
1 polymer ?
#
loop_
_entity_poly.entity_id
_entity_poly.type
_entity_poly.pdbx_seq_one_letter_code
_entity_poly.pdbx_strand_id
1 'polypeptide(L)'
;MATYSGAVLPSGLPGNPAYGAAAKFLPAPLTLPYAAALAGNPPNAGVKTNNLPISEIVSAFSGNLVRQFEQDWYHHVHLLPATIALGNLLSTQMRQVEVWNAHFASQTLTAVIGANDGGISLAAPANPPTTYGMLESRLHNVSVSLDGPPVIEADFTFQFPDEAPTLSISGRRVVVFGLKPNWADGWLERLMWATDVLTARDGTEQRVSLRAKPRRSLEFSILVGSVDAALLDVLLSAWQSRVYALPIWPDKAVLTAAIAAGSTVIPLTTTNLEYEADGLLVIGSDSRNTEAAEVLSVASNAVTLKQPLLQSWPAGAFVTPARTARLRVTQAVSRVTDAIATARLVFDIAGTTAITKQDSTTTFNSTPVWITRPNRVRDVESDYRRLAEVLDFDTGITAVDDHAARPFVRRSFDYLFKNRTEVAAFKAWLAARQGRLTAFWHPTWEASIVPVKKILSNQTVMTVASRGYALYFNPMPGRTEAAFLYKNGTWYFRTVSSFGAGTIGDEEVMTINQSFGFDANPEDWIAIYFLEKTRLDADQIEINWQTDSVVEASIPMLSVKA
;
A
#
# COMPACT_ATOMS: atom_id res chain seq x y z
N MET A 1 -36.19 9.11 -62.59
CA MET A 1 -35.98 7.87 -61.82
C MET A 1 -35.33 8.29 -60.50
N ALA A 2 -36.14 8.43 -59.45
CA ALA A 2 -35.70 8.95 -58.16
C ALA A 2 -35.29 7.80 -57.26
N THR A 3 -34.03 7.79 -56.83
CA THR A 3 -33.53 6.92 -55.76
C THR A 3 -33.80 7.59 -54.41
N TYR A 4 -34.72 7.00 -53.64
CA TYR A 4 -34.93 7.35 -52.24
C TYR A 4 -33.85 6.69 -51.40
N SER A 5 -33.06 7.47 -50.66
CA SER A 5 -32.38 6.99 -49.46
C SER A 5 -33.21 7.44 -48.25
N GLY A 6 -34.17 6.60 -47.89
CA GLY A 6 -35.07 6.80 -46.76
C GLY A 6 -35.71 5.47 -46.43
N ALA A 7 -35.54 5.00 -45.20
CA ALA A 7 -36.14 3.77 -44.73
C ALA A 7 -37.67 3.92 -44.74
N VAL A 8 -38.32 3.16 -45.62
CA VAL A 8 -39.75 2.88 -45.56
C VAL A 8 -39.93 1.81 -44.48
N LEU A 9 -40.54 2.15 -43.35
CA LEU A 9 -41.14 1.12 -42.51
C LEU A 9 -42.51 0.78 -43.11
N PRO A 10 -42.76 -0.50 -43.49
CA PRO A 10 -44.07 -0.90 -43.93
C PRO A 10 -45.05 -0.80 -42.77
N SER A 11 -46.21 -0.25 -43.09
CA SER A 11 -47.42 -0.22 -42.30
C SER A 11 -47.74 -1.56 -41.62
N GLY A 12 -48.18 -1.48 -40.36
CA GLY A 12 -49.05 -2.49 -39.75
C GLY A 12 -48.34 -3.68 -39.10
N LEU A 13 -47.89 -3.51 -37.86
CA LEU A 13 -47.77 -4.61 -36.90
C LEU A 13 -48.37 -4.17 -35.55
N PRO A 14 -49.26 -4.98 -34.94
CA PRO A 14 -49.83 -4.68 -33.64
C PRO A 14 -48.71 -4.70 -32.58
N GLY A 15 -48.81 -3.77 -31.62
CA GLY A 15 -47.79 -3.50 -30.61
C GLY A 15 -47.27 -4.76 -29.94
N ASN A 16 -46.02 -5.11 -30.23
CA ASN A 16 -45.26 -6.09 -29.47
C ASN A 16 -44.37 -5.33 -28.47
N PRO A 17 -44.57 -5.47 -27.15
CA PRO A 17 -43.79 -4.76 -26.13
C PRO A 17 -42.31 -5.21 -26.06
N ALA A 18 -41.89 -6.18 -26.88
CA ALA A 18 -40.55 -6.75 -26.86
C ALA A 18 -39.44 -5.91 -27.54
N TYR A 19 -39.75 -4.79 -28.20
CA TYR A 19 -38.75 -3.87 -28.76
C TYR A 19 -38.40 -2.67 -27.85
N GLY A 20 -38.81 -2.71 -26.58
CA GLY A 20 -38.38 -1.77 -25.55
C GLY A 20 -37.07 -2.17 -24.90
N ALA A 21 -35.94 -2.17 -25.62
CA ALA A 21 -34.60 -2.18 -25.01
C ALA A 21 -33.48 -1.88 -26.02
N ALA A 22 -33.39 -0.62 -26.48
CA ALA A 22 -32.23 -0.11 -27.21
C ALA A 22 -30.99 0.13 -26.31
N ALA A 23 -30.80 -0.68 -25.26
CA ALA A 23 -29.81 -0.43 -24.20
C ALA A 23 -28.58 -1.37 -24.23
N LYS A 24 -28.37 -2.16 -25.30
CA LYS A 24 -27.32 -3.21 -25.31
C LYS A 24 -26.08 -2.95 -26.16
N PHE A 25 -25.91 -1.77 -26.78
CA PHE A 25 -24.69 -1.45 -27.54
C PHE A 25 -24.16 -0.03 -27.30
N LEU A 26 -24.06 0.40 -26.04
CA LEU A 26 -23.32 1.61 -25.68
C LEU A 26 -22.17 1.25 -24.72
N PRO A 27 -20.92 1.63 -25.00
CA PRO A 27 -19.82 1.47 -24.05
C PRO A 27 -19.98 2.46 -22.89
N ALA A 28 -20.21 1.95 -21.68
CA ALA A 28 -20.03 2.60 -20.36
C ALA A 28 -20.75 3.95 -20.11
N PRO A 29 -20.99 4.34 -18.84
CA PRO A 29 -22.14 5.18 -18.49
C PRO A 29 -21.83 6.67 -18.68
N LEU A 30 -22.16 7.22 -19.85
CA LEU A 30 -22.62 8.62 -19.89
C LEU A 30 -24.04 8.63 -19.33
N THR A 31 -24.21 9.07 -18.09
CA THR A 31 -25.47 9.69 -17.70
C THR A 31 -25.66 10.88 -18.64
N LEU A 32 -26.44 10.69 -19.69
CA LEU A 32 -26.91 11.79 -20.52
C LEU A 32 -27.51 12.83 -19.57
N PRO A 33 -27.18 14.12 -19.71
CA PRO A 33 -27.62 15.17 -18.78
C PRO A 33 -29.14 15.38 -18.74
N TYR A 34 -29.92 14.60 -19.51
CA TYR A 34 -31.38 14.66 -19.50
C TYR A 34 -31.99 13.26 -19.52
N ALA A 35 -33.00 13.04 -18.68
CA ALA A 35 -33.85 11.85 -18.74
C ALA A 35 -34.47 11.74 -20.14
N ALA A 36 -34.62 10.53 -20.67
CA ALA A 36 -35.17 10.26 -21.99
C ALA A 36 -36.50 11.01 -22.20
N ALA A 37 -36.43 12.21 -22.81
CA ALA A 37 -37.59 12.99 -23.15
C ALA A 37 -38.11 12.48 -24.48
N LEU A 38 -39.27 11.84 -24.44
CA LEU A 38 -40.11 11.65 -25.60
C LEU A 38 -40.31 13.01 -26.30
N ALA A 39 -40.32 12.96 -27.64
CA ALA A 39 -40.44 14.09 -28.55
C ALA A 39 -41.40 15.18 -28.03
N GLY A 40 -40.98 16.44 -28.15
CA GLY A 40 -41.78 17.60 -27.76
C GLY A 40 -43.16 17.58 -28.43
N ASN A 41 -44.19 17.77 -27.61
CA ASN A 41 -45.56 18.04 -28.02
C ASN A 41 -45.81 19.55 -27.79
N PRO A 42 -46.20 20.34 -28.81
CA PRO A 42 -46.67 19.90 -30.12
C PRO A 42 -45.55 19.70 -31.16
N PRO A 43 -45.79 18.85 -32.17
CA PRO A 43 -44.89 18.65 -33.29
C PRO A 43 -44.70 19.92 -34.13
N ASN A 44 -43.47 20.17 -34.58
CA ASN A 44 -43.21 21.18 -35.61
C ASN A 44 -43.87 20.73 -36.93
N ALA A 45 -44.95 21.39 -37.34
CA ALA A 45 -45.51 21.28 -38.67
C ALA A 45 -44.85 22.31 -39.59
N GLY A 46 -44.37 21.87 -40.75
CA GLY A 46 -43.70 22.73 -41.73
C GLY A 46 -44.22 22.48 -43.14
N VAL A 47 -44.26 23.54 -43.93
CA VAL A 47 -44.59 23.45 -45.36
C VAL A 47 -43.45 22.72 -46.07
N LYS A 48 -43.76 21.69 -46.87
CA LYS A 48 -42.76 21.04 -47.72
C LYS A 48 -42.24 22.06 -48.74
N THR A 49 -40.99 22.49 -48.62
CA THR A 49 -40.35 23.37 -49.59
C THR A 49 -40.19 22.63 -50.91
N ASN A 50 -40.92 23.06 -51.94
CA ASN A 50 -40.82 22.53 -53.28
C ASN A 50 -39.80 23.36 -54.07
N ASN A 51 -38.63 22.78 -54.36
CA ASN A 51 -37.59 23.44 -55.17
C ASN A 51 -37.76 23.18 -56.69
N LEU A 52 -38.88 22.57 -57.10
CA LEU A 52 -39.18 22.37 -58.52
C LEU A 52 -39.66 23.69 -59.15
N PRO A 53 -39.34 23.96 -60.43
CA PRO A 53 -39.68 25.20 -61.13
C PRO A 53 -41.17 25.30 -61.52
N ILE A 54 -42.04 24.51 -60.90
CA ILE A 54 -43.48 24.46 -61.16
C ILE A 54 -44.26 24.68 -59.86
N SER A 55 -45.34 25.44 -59.94
CA SER A 55 -46.19 25.72 -58.78
C SER A 55 -47.21 24.58 -58.61
N GLU A 56 -47.19 23.93 -57.45
CA GLU A 56 -48.11 22.84 -57.08
C GLU A 56 -48.94 23.23 -55.85
N ILE A 57 -50.10 22.56 -55.67
CA ILE A 57 -50.93 22.72 -54.49
C ILE A 57 -50.17 22.19 -53.27
N VAL A 58 -49.91 23.08 -52.31
CA VAL A 58 -49.11 22.79 -51.12
C VAL A 58 -49.91 21.94 -50.14
N SER A 59 -49.45 20.70 -49.90
CA SER A 59 -50.01 19.83 -48.86
C SER A 59 -49.21 20.00 -47.57
N ALA A 60 -49.89 20.32 -46.46
CA ALA A 60 -49.27 20.31 -45.14
C ALA A 60 -49.40 18.90 -44.53
N PHE A 61 -48.28 18.31 -44.12
CA PHE A 61 -48.27 17.03 -43.40
C PHE A 61 -47.78 17.28 -41.98
N SER A 62 -48.57 16.87 -40.99
CA SER A 62 -48.11 16.80 -39.60
C SER A 62 -47.17 15.62 -39.44
N GLY A 63 -45.91 15.89 -39.08
CA GLY A 63 -44.89 14.89 -38.81
C GLY A 63 -44.34 15.04 -37.40
N ASN A 64 -43.83 13.95 -36.82
CA ASN A 64 -43.10 13.99 -35.55
C ASN A 64 -41.60 13.97 -35.84
N LEU A 65 -40.86 14.90 -35.24
CA LEU A 65 -39.41 14.85 -35.30
C LEU A 65 -38.92 13.78 -34.31
N VAL A 66 -38.40 12.68 -34.83
CA VAL A 66 -37.71 11.68 -34.02
C VAL A 66 -36.29 12.19 -33.79
N ARG A 67 -35.88 12.27 -32.52
CA ARG A 67 -34.52 12.69 -32.13
C ARG A 67 -33.49 11.84 -32.90
N GLN A 68 -32.65 12.51 -33.68
CA GLN A 68 -31.60 11.88 -34.49
C GLN A 68 -30.26 11.98 -33.77
N PHE A 69 -29.34 11.09 -34.10
CA PHE A 69 -27.96 11.10 -33.56
C PHE A 69 -27.28 12.47 -33.74
N GLU A 70 -27.63 13.21 -34.80
CA GLU A 70 -27.18 14.59 -35.01
C GLU A 70 -27.46 15.49 -33.78
N GLN A 71 -28.65 15.40 -33.19
CA GLN A 71 -29.07 16.25 -32.08
C GLN A 71 -28.42 15.88 -30.75
N ASP A 72 -27.72 14.74 -30.67
CA ASP A 72 -26.98 14.35 -29.49
C ASP A 72 -25.55 14.92 -29.49
N TRP A 73 -25.03 15.25 -30.67
CA TRP A 73 -23.64 15.69 -30.85
C TRP A 73 -23.50 17.12 -31.39
N TYR A 74 -24.41 17.58 -32.24
CA TYR A 74 -24.35 18.90 -32.87
C TYR A 74 -25.35 19.89 -32.26
N HIS A 75 -25.16 21.17 -32.55
CA HIS A 75 -25.96 22.29 -32.04
C HIS A 75 -25.79 22.55 -30.54
N HIS A 76 -24.62 22.19 -30.00
CA HIS A 76 -24.22 22.42 -28.61
C HIS A 76 -22.71 22.74 -28.53
N VAL A 77 -22.27 23.37 -27.46
CA VAL A 77 -20.86 23.41 -27.06
C VAL A 77 -20.58 22.32 -26.04
N HIS A 78 -19.58 21.47 -26.33
CA HIS A 78 -19.15 20.39 -25.45
C HIS A 78 -17.91 20.78 -24.65
N LEU A 79 -17.86 20.29 -23.41
CA LEU A 79 -16.67 20.28 -22.56
C LEU A 79 -16.21 18.84 -22.39
N LEU A 80 -15.00 18.53 -22.83
CA LEU A 80 -14.48 17.16 -22.83
C LEU A 80 -13.12 17.12 -22.11
N PRO A 81 -13.03 16.53 -20.89
CA PRO A 81 -14.14 16.11 -20.04
C PRO A 81 -14.85 17.30 -19.38
N ALA A 82 -16.15 17.18 -19.11
CA ALA A 82 -16.93 18.17 -18.34
C ALA A 82 -16.71 18.07 -16.82
N THR A 83 -16.07 16.99 -16.35
CA THR A 83 -15.77 16.78 -14.93
C THR A 83 -14.34 16.30 -14.75
N ILE A 84 -13.60 16.94 -13.84
CA ILE A 84 -12.27 16.54 -13.41
C ILE A 84 -12.31 16.15 -11.94
N ALA A 85 -12.15 14.86 -11.65
CA ALA A 85 -11.97 14.37 -10.29
C ALA A 85 -10.48 14.18 -10.00
N LEU A 86 -9.90 15.07 -9.20
CA LEU A 86 -8.47 15.08 -8.84
C LEU A 86 -8.14 14.08 -7.73
N GLY A 87 -9.12 13.69 -6.91
CA GLY A 87 -8.86 12.92 -5.71
C GLY A 87 -8.07 13.76 -4.69
N ASN A 88 -6.93 13.25 -4.22
CA ASN A 88 -6.03 14.01 -3.35
C ASN A 88 -4.98 14.76 -4.21
N LEU A 89 -5.07 16.09 -4.26
CA LEU A 89 -4.11 16.96 -4.90
C LEU A 89 -2.86 17.09 -4.01
N LEU A 90 -1.78 16.49 -4.48
CA LEU A 90 -0.52 16.34 -3.77
C LEU A 90 0.61 17.18 -4.35
N SER A 91 0.41 17.70 -5.56
CA SER A 91 1.27 18.64 -6.27
C SER A 91 0.40 19.47 -7.22
N THR A 92 0.93 20.53 -7.81
CA THR A 92 0.19 21.25 -8.87
C THR A 92 -0.08 20.31 -10.03
N GLN A 93 -1.34 20.17 -10.43
CA GLN A 93 -1.73 19.30 -11.55
C GLN A 93 -2.23 20.10 -12.74
N MET A 94 -1.74 19.72 -13.92
CA MET A 94 -2.27 20.20 -15.19
C MET A 94 -3.27 19.19 -15.76
N ARG A 95 -4.39 19.69 -16.27
CA ARG A 95 -5.39 18.94 -17.03
C ARG A 95 -5.75 19.71 -18.28
N GLN A 96 -6.19 18.98 -19.30
CA GLN A 96 -6.71 19.58 -20.52
C GLN A 96 -8.21 19.35 -20.60
N VAL A 97 -8.92 20.40 -21.01
CA VAL A 97 -10.33 20.36 -21.33
C VAL A 97 -10.48 20.89 -22.74
N GLU A 98 -11.07 20.08 -23.60
CA GLU A 98 -11.47 20.51 -24.93
C GLU A 98 -12.82 21.24 -24.85
N VAL A 99 -12.85 22.45 -25.38
CA VAL A 99 -14.07 23.21 -25.63
C VAL A 99 -14.36 23.09 -27.12
N TRP A 100 -15.45 22.43 -27.49
CA TRP A 100 -15.80 22.19 -28.88
C TRP A 100 -17.13 22.83 -29.23
N ASN A 101 -17.12 23.78 -30.15
CA ASN A 101 -18.32 24.36 -30.73
C ASN A 101 -18.88 23.40 -31.78
N ALA A 102 -19.87 22.57 -31.43
CA ALA A 102 -20.52 21.66 -32.38
C ALA A 102 -21.69 22.32 -33.15
N HIS A 103 -21.78 23.65 -33.19
CA HIS A 103 -22.68 24.34 -34.09
C HIS A 103 -22.08 24.44 -35.51
N PHE A 104 -22.96 24.37 -36.51
CA PHE A 104 -22.65 24.73 -37.90
C PHE A 104 -22.59 26.26 -38.13
N ALA A 105 -22.45 27.03 -37.06
CA ALA A 105 -22.30 28.47 -37.03
C ALA A 105 -21.23 28.86 -36.00
N SER A 106 -20.63 30.03 -36.16
CA SER A 106 -19.68 30.55 -35.17
C SER A 106 -20.40 30.91 -33.87
N GLN A 107 -19.81 30.55 -32.74
CA GLN A 107 -20.29 30.89 -31.40
C GLN A 107 -19.28 31.80 -30.68
N THR A 108 -19.76 32.85 -30.02
CA THR A 108 -18.90 33.78 -29.28
C THR A 108 -18.89 33.41 -27.80
N LEU A 109 -17.71 33.06 -27.28
CA LEU A 109 -17.46 32.93 -25.85
C LEU A 109 -17.28 34.32 -25.26
N THR A 110 -18.26 34.79 -24.49
CA THR A 110 -18.24 36.15 -23.90
C THR A 110 -17.35 36.21 -22.67
N ALA A 111 -17.44 35.21 -21.79
CA ALA A 111 -16.67 35.12 -20.55
C ALA A 111 -16.54 33.68 -20.08
N VAL A 112 -15.58 33.43 -19.20
CA VAL A 112 -15.53 32.22 -18.37
C VAL A 112 -15.57 32.66 -16.92
N ILE A 113 -16.55 32.16 -16.17
CA ILE A 113 -16.78 32.54 -14.78
C ILE A 113 -16.39 31.37 -13.88
N GLY A 114 -15.38 31.58 -13.03
CA GLY A 114 -15.00 30.64 -11.98
C GLY A 114 -15.81 30.85 -10.71
N ALA A 115 -16.20 29.76 -10.05
CA ALA A 115 -16.78 29.73 -8.72
C ALA A 115 -15.96 28.77 -7.84
N ASN A 116 -15.63 29.20 -6.61
CA ASN A 116 -14.75 28.47 -5.69
C ASN A 116 -13.39 28.06 -6.31
N ASP A 117 -12.88 28.85 -7.24
CA ASP A 117 -11.69 28.59 -8.07
C ASP A 117 -10.35 28.92 -7.38
N GLY A 118 -10.35 29.04 -6.05
CA GLY A 118 -9.14 29.36 -5.28
C GLY A 118 -8.00 28.38 -5.59
N GLY A 119 -6.91 28.91 -6.17
CA GLY A 119 -5.73 28.17 -6.61
C GLY A 119 -5.93 27.31 -7.86
N ILE A 120 -6.94 27.61 -8.68
CA ILE A 120 -7.14 27.01 -10.00
C ILE A 120 -7.04 28.11 -11.03
N SER A 121 -6.25 27.89 -12.08
CA SER A 121 -6.21 28.78 -13.25
C SER A 121 -6.59 28.02 -14.51
N LEU A 122 -7.47 28.62 -15.30
CA LEU A 122 -7.84 28.13 -16.62
C LEU A 122 -7.14 29.00 -17.67
N ALA A 123 -6.07 28.48 -18.26
CA ALA A 123 -5.37 29.15 -19.34
C ALA A 123 -6.09 28.87 -20.67
N ALA A 124 -6.76 29.90 -21.19
CA ALA A 124 -7.45 29.86 -22.47
C ALA A 124 -6.46 30.07 -23.64
N PRO A 125 -6.64 29.38 -24.77
CA PRO A 125 -5.83 29.60 -25.98
C PRO A 125 -6.07 30.99 -26.60
N ALA A 126 -7.24 31.59 -26.34
CA ALA A 126 -7.53 32.99 -26.58
C ALA A 126 -8.44 33.51 -25.46
N ASN A 127 -8.13 34.70 -24.93
CA ASN A 127 -8.90 35.28 -23.84
C ASN A 127 -10.30 35.69 -24.30
N PRO A 128 -11.37 35.40 -23.53
CA PRO A 128 -12.69 35.96 -23.78
C PRO A 128 -12.70 37.50 -23.69
N PRO A 129 -13.51 38.20 -24.51
CA PRO A 129 -14.40 37.63 -25.52
C PRO A 129 -13.64 37.11 -26.74
N THR A 130 -13.97 35.90 -27.19
CA THR A 130 -13.37 35.25 -28.37
C THR A 130 -14.40 34.44 -29.13
N THR A 131 -14.21 34.27 -30.44
CA THR A 131 -15.14 33.54 -31.31
C THR A 131 -14.57 32.18 -31.66
N TYR A 132 -15.40 31.15 -31.53
CA TYR A 132 -15.18 29.80 -32.06
C TYR A 132 -15.86 29.72 -33.42
N GLY A 133 -15.13 29.35 -34.45
CA GLY A 133 -15.65 29.04 -35.78
C GLY A 133 -16.60 27.84 -35.76
N MET A 134 -17.27 27.59 -36.88
CA MET A 134 -18.14 26.41 -37.01
C MET A 134 -17.32 25.13 -36.77
N LEU A 135 -17.86 24.21 -35.97
CA LEU A 135 -17.24 22.93 -35.65
C LEU A 135 -15.80 23.02 -35.07
N GLU A 136 -15.37 24.21 -34.61
CA GLU A 136 -14.02 24.43 -34.09
C GLU A 136 -13.90 23.93 -32.65
N SER A 137 -12.80 23.21 -32.36
CA SER A 137 -12.43 22.86 -31.00
C SER A 137 -11.12 23.53 -30.58
N ARG A 138 -11.01 23.86 -29.29
CA ARG A 138 -9.81 24.42 -28.68
C ARG A 138 -9.53 23.77 -27.33
N LEU A 139 -8.25 23.53 -27.04
CA LEU A 139 -7.80 22.97 -25.77
C LEU A 139 -7.50 24.08 -24.75
N HIS A 140 -8.09 23.96 -23.57
CA HIS A 140 -7.82 24.80 -22.41
C HIS A 140 -6.99 24.03 -21.41
N ASN A 141 -5.97 24.70 -20.86
CA ASN A 141 -5.11 24.12 -19.83
C ASN A 141 -5.61 24.55 -18.46
N VAL A 142 -6.11 23.59 -17.68
CA VAL A 142 -6.49 23.77 -16.28
C VAL A 142 -5.27 23.47 -15.41
N SER A 143 -4.82 24.45 -14.63
CA SER A 143 -3.80 24.28 -13.60
C SER A 143 -4.44 24.33 -12.23
N VAL A 144 -4.26 23.29 -11.42
CA VAL A 144 -4.79 23.22 -10.06
C VAL A 144 -3.61 23.15 -9.10
N SER A 145 -3.37 24.23 -8.35
CA SER A 145 -2.23 24.35 -7.44
C SER A 145 -2.58 23.89 -6.02
N LEU A 146 -1.54 23.70 -5.20
CA LEU A 146 -1.67 23.41 -3.77
C LEU A 146 -2.16 24.62 -2.93
N ASP A 147 -2.19 25.81 -3.51
CA ASP A 147 -2.73 26.99 -2.84
C ASP A 147 -4.26 27.00 -2.95
N GLY A 148 -4.95 27.58 -1.98
CA GLY A 148 -6.41 27.65 -1.94
C GLY A 148 -7.08 26.64 -0.99
N PRO A 149 -8.42 26.58 -1.01
CA PRO A 149 -9.18 25.83 -0.01
C PRO A 149 -8.84 24.32 0.02
N PRO A 150 -8.91 23.68 1.20
CA PRO A 150 -8.59 22.26 1.38
C PRO A 150 -9.43 21.31 0.55
N VAL A 151 -10.71 21.65 0.37
CA VAL A 151 -11.65 20.92 -0.47
C VAL A 151 -11.78 21.72 -1.75
N ILE A 152 -11.56 21.06 -2.88
CA ILE A 152 -11.75 21.60 -4.21
C ILE A 152 -13.14 21.16 -4.66
N GLU A 153 -14.05 22.11 -4.81
CA GLU A 153 -15.36 21.95 -5.46
C GLU A 153 -15.58 23.22 -6.28
N ALA A 154 -14.88 23.29 -7.41
CA ALA A 154 -14.80 24.48 -8.25
C ALA A 154 -15.52 24.26 -9.57
N ASP A 155 -16.24 25.29 -10.03
CA ASP A 155 -16.97 25.27 -11.29
C ASP A 155 -16.49 26.40 -12.20
N PHE A 156 -16.24 26.09 -13.48
CA PHE A 156 -15.97 27.08 -14.52
C PHE A 156 -17.12 27.06 -15.53
N THR A 157 -17.89 28.14 -15.59
CA THR A 157 -19.01 28.29 -16.53
C THR A 157 -18.59 29.09 -17.75
N PHE A 158 -18.67 28.48 -18.93
CA PHE A 158 -18.34 29.12 -20.20
C PHE A 158 -19.58 29.79 -20.76
N GLN A 159 -19.59 31.12 -20.89
CA GLN A 159 -20.76 31.88 -21.36
C GLN A 159 -20.77 32.02 -22.87
N PHE A 160 -21.62 31.24 -23.53
CA PHE A 160 -22.00 31.40 -24.94
C PHE A 160 -23.40 32.03 -25.03
N PRO A 161 -23.87 32.45 -26.22
CA PRO A 161 -25.12 33.22 -26.35
C PRO A 161 -26.37 32.51 -25.83
N ASP A 162 -26.53 31.22 -26.17
CA ASP A 162 -27.73 30.43 -25.85
C ASP A 162 -27.43 29.22 -24.94
N GLU A 163 -26.19 29.10 -24.46
CA GLU A 163 -25.75 27.97 -23.64
C GLU A 163 -24.63 28.36 -22.67
N ALA A 164 -24.54 27.64 -21.55
CA ALA A 164 -23.56 27.89 -20.50
C ALA A 164 -22.99 26.56 -19.95
N PRO A 165 -22.22 25.80 -20.75
CA PRO A 165 -21.65 24.55 -20.27
C PRO A 165 -20.66 24.81 -19.12
N THR A 166 -20.68 23.91 -18.13
CA THR A 166 -19.90 24.04 -16.89
C THR A 166 -18.88 22.90 -16.78
N LEU A 167 -17.64 23.26 -16.49
CA LEU A 167 -16.58 22.34 -16.08
C LEU A 167 -16.55 22.27 -14.56
N SER A 168 -16.80 21.09 -14.00
CA SER A 168 -16.71 20.85 -12.55
C SER A 168 -15.41 20.17 -12.17
N ILE A 169 -14.71 20.71 -11.18
CA ILE A 169 -13.43 20.21 -10.68
C ILE A 169 -13.60 19.88 -9.20
N SER A 170 -13.38 18.62 -8.84
CA SER A 170 -13.47 18.15 -7.46
C SER A 170 -12.16 17.54 -6.97
N GLY A 171 -11.85 17.68 -5.68
CA GLY A 171 -10.62 17.15 -5.10
C GLY A 171 -10.36 17.61 -3.66
N ARG A 172 -9.20 17.23 -3.14
CA ARG A 172 -8.75 17.60 -1.79
C ARG A 172 -7.26 17.91 -1.81
N ARG A 173 -6.86 19.09 -1.38
CA ARG A 173 -5.45 19.44 -1.23
C ARG A 173 -4.83 18.63 -0.09
N VAL A 174 -3.58 18.23 -0.24
CA VAL A 174 -2.83 17.52 0.79
C VAL A 174 -1.69 18.39 1.28
N VAL A 175 -1.57 18.48 2.60
CA VAL A 175 -0.53 19.26 3.28
C VAL A 175 0.63 18.34 3.65
N VAL A 176 1.85 18.81 3.42
CA VAL A 176 3.06 18.11 3.86
C VAL A 176 3.20 18.23 5.37
N PHE A 177 3.38 17.10 6.05
CA PHE A 177 3.75 17.10 7.46
C PHE A 177 5.29 17.17 7.57
N GLY A 178 5.85 18.37 7.40
CA GLY A 178 7.30 18.59 7.29
C GLY A 178 8.08 18.60 8.61
N LEU A 179 7.41 18.46 9.76
CA LEU A 179 8.07 18.42 11.07
C LEU A 179 8.92 17.15 11.22
N LYS A 180 10.19 17.34 11.58
CA LYS A 180 11.18 16.26 11.65
C LYS A 180 11.03 15.46 12.95
N PRO A 181 11.24 14.13 12.91
CA PRO A 181 11.25 13.29 14.10
C PRO A 181 12.43 13.62 14.99
N ASN A 182 12.23 13.49 16.29
CA ASN A 182 13.29 13.43 17.28
C ASN A 182 13.76 11.97 17.39
N TRP A 183 14.96 11.68 16.89
CA TRP A 183 15.52 10.32 16.86
C TRP A 183 15.92 9.78 18.24
N ALA A 184 15.90 10.59 19.30
CA ALA A 184 16.22 10.14 20.65
C ALA A 184 15.30 8.99 21.13
N ASP A 185 14.04 8.97 20.68
CA ASP A 185 13.06 7.94 21.03
C ASP A 185 12.85 6.90 19.91
N GLY A 186 13.65 6.98 18.84
CA GLY A 186 13.49 6.17 17.63
C GLY A 186 12.26 6.54 16.79
N TRP A 187 12.08 5.78 15.71
CA TRP A 187 10.91 5.87 14.82
C TRP A 187 10.26 4.50 14.72
N LEU A 188 9.01 4.40 15.17
CA LEU A 188 8.31 3.13 15.25
C LEU A 188 7.40 2.92 14.04
N GLU A 189 7.69 1.87 13.28
CA GLU A 189 6.84 1.39 12.20
C GLU A 189 6.11 0.12 12.64
N ARG A 190 4.78 0.09 12.43
CA ARG A 190 3.96 -1.08 12.72
C ARG A 190 3.36 -1.63 11.44
N LEU A 191 3.67 -2.88 11.14
CA LEU A 191 3.05 -3.63 10.06
C LEU A 191 1.98 -4.55 10.65
N MET A 192 0.73 -4.38 10.19
CA MET A 192 -0.45 -5.03 10.76
C MET A 192 -1.17 -5.87 9.70
N TRP A 193 -0.89 -7.16 9.70
CA TRP A 193 -1.69 -8.15 9.00
C TRP A 193 -3.01 -8.40 9.74
N ALA A 194 -3.82 -9.32 9.24
CA ALA A 194 -4.99 -9.81 9.94
C ALA A 194 -5.20 -11.25 9.53
N THR A 195 -5.12 -12.15 10.50
CA THR A 195 -5.31 -13.58 10.29
C THR A 195 -6.33 -14.12 11.27
N ASP A 196 -7.03 -15.17 10.84
CA ASP A 196 -7.84 -16.02 11.70
C ASP A 196 -7.14 -17.37 11.86
N VAL A 197 -7.10 -17.88 13.09
CA VAL A 197 -6.41 -19.12 13.45
C VAL A 197 -7.39 -20.01 14.19
N LEU A 198 -7.84 -21.06 13.52
CA LEU A 198 -8.71 -22.09 14.06
C LEU A 198 -7.84 -23.23 14.60
N THR A 199 -7.87 -23.46 15.91
CA THR A 199 -7.09 -24.52 16.56
C THR A 199 -7.99 -25.69 16.95
N ALA A 200 -7.65 -26.89 16.52
CA ALA A 200 -8.33 -28.13 16.92
C ALA A 200 -7.88 -28.59 18.31
N ARG A 201 -8.62 -29.56 18.89
CA ARG A 201 -8.33 -30.11 20.22
C ARG A 201 -6.91 -30.68 20.34
N ASP A 202 -6.38 -31.27 19.26
CA ASP A 202 -5.03 -31.86 19.21
C ASP A 202 -3.91 -30.84 18.88
N GLY A 203 -4.28 -29.56 18.78
CA GLY A 203 -3.40 -28.43 18.47
C GLY A 203 -3.01 -28.27 16.99
N THR A 204 -3.62 -29.03 16.07
CA THR A 204 -3.54 -28.67 14.64
C THR A 204 -4.23 -27.34 14.37
N GLU A 205 -3.69 -26.57 13.43
CA GLU A 205 -4.22 -25.23 13.11
C GLU A 205 -4.61 -25.11 11.63
N GLN A 206 -5.79 -24.56 11.38
CA GLN A 206 -6.17 -24.01 10.08
C GLN A 206 -6.09 -22.49 10.16
N ARG A 207 -5.45 -21.86 9.17
CA ARG A 207 -5.17 -20.41 9.20
C ARG A 207 -5.63 -19.75 7.91
N VAL A 208 -6.22 -18.57 8.05
CA VAL A 208 -6.73 -17.79 6.91
C VAL A 208 -6.26 -16.34 7.03
N SER A 209 -5.86 -15.76 5.90
CA SER A 209 -5.55 -14.33 5.83
C SER A 209 -6.81 -13.53 5.52
N LEU A 210 -7.10 -12.53 6.35
CA LEU A 210 -8.21 -11.59 6.19
C LEU A 210 -7.79 -10.31 5.44
N ARG A 211 -6.48 -10.12 5.21
CA ARG A 211 -5.91 -8.99 4.48
C ARG A 211 -4.82 -9.44 3.53
N ALA A 212 -4.94 -9.09 2.25
CA ALA A 212 -3.90 -9.36 1.27
C ALA A 212 -2.60 -8.55 1.50
N LYS A 213 -2.72 -7.32 2.04
CA LYS A 213 -1.62 -6.40 2.34
C LYS A 213 -1.74 -5.87 3.76
N PRO A 214 -0.63 -5.67 4.49
CA PRO A 214 -0.69 -5.13 5.84
C PRO A 214 -1.18 -3.67 5.83
N ARG A 215 -1.84 -3.28 6.91
CA ARG A 215 -1.95 -1.86 7.29
C ARG A 215 -0.63 -1.41 7.89
N ARG A 216 -0.32 -0.12 7.79
CA ARG A 216 0.90 0.48 8.33
C ARG A 216 0.56 1.66 9.22
N SER A 217 1.15 1.69 10.41
CA SER A 217 1.07 2.81 11.35
C SER A 217 2.49 3.26 11.67
N LEU A 218 2.70 4.57 11.72
CA LEU A 218 4.00 5.19 11.98
C LEU A 218 3.88 6.06 13.21
N GLU A 219 4.85 5.95 14.11
CA GLU A 219 4.86 6.69 15.36
C GLU A 219 6.25 7.22 15.66
N PHE A 220 6.33 8.49 16.00
CA PHE A 220 7.59 9.15 16.33
C PHE A 220 7.34 10.36 17.24
N SER A 221 8.34 10.75 18.01
CA SER A 221 8.30 11.99 18.77
C SER A 221 8.80 13.15 17.91
N ILE A 222 8.34 14.36 18.23
CA ILE A 222 8.88 15.61 17.69
C ILE A 222 9.27 16.52 18.86
N LEU A 223 10.32 17.31 18.65
CA LEU A 223 10.74 18.40 19.51
C LEU A 223 10.87 19.63 18.62
N VAL A 224 9.95 20.59 18.79
CA VAL A 224 9.84 21.76 17.92
C VAL A 224 9.92 23.05 18.73
N GLY A 225 10.57 24.05 18.16
CA GLY A 225 10.79 25.36 18.79
C GLY A 225 10.25 26.51 17.96
N SER A 226 9.88 27.59 18.64
CA SER A 226 9.49 28.89 18.08
C SER A 226 8.45 28.76 16.96
N VAL A 227 8.88 28.98 15.72
CA VAL A 227 8.02 29.00 14.53
C VAL A 227 7.43 27.62 14.23
N ASP A 228 8.18 26.54 14.48
CA ASP A 228 7.70 25.16 14.25
C ASP A 228 6.67 24.74 15.30
N ALA A 229 6.78 25.28 16.52
CA ALA A 229 5.79 25.04 17.57
C ALA A 229 4.45 25.74 17.28
N ALA A 230 4.47 26.86 16.56
CA ALA A 230 3.27 27.50 16.02
C ALA A 230 2.73 26.75 14.78
N LEU A 231 3.61 26.27 13.91
CA LEU A 231 3.21 25.44 12.77
C LEU A 231 2.49 24.16 13.22
N LEU A 232 3.02 23.46 14.23
CA LEU A 232 2.38 22.28 14.81
C LEU A 232 0.95 22.58 15.24
N ASP A 233 0.73 23.71 15.92
CA ASP A 233 -0.59 24.14 16.38
C ASP A 233 -1.57 24.34 15.22
N VAL A 234 -1.11 25.00 14.15
CA VAL A 234 -1.89 25.22 12.93
C VAL A 234 -2.22 23.90 12.24
N LEU A 235 -1.25 22.99 12.09
CA LEU A 235 -1.45 21.68 11.46
C LEU A 235 -2.50 20.88 12.24
N LEU A 236 -2.36 20.79 13.57
CA LEU A 236 -3.31 20.07 14.40
C LEU A 236 -4.70 20.71 14.39
N SER A 237 -4.80 22.03 14.56
CA SER A 237 -6.09 22.73 14.65
C SER A 237 -6.86 22.75 13.32
N ALA A 238 -6.16 22.98 12.20
CA ALA A 238 -6.81 23.16 10.90
C ALA A 238 -6.89 21.87 10.06
N TRP A 239 -6.04 20.87 10.36
CA TRP A 239 -5.80 19.76 9.43
C TRP A 239 -5.69 18.36 10.07
N GLN A 240 -5.82 18.21 11.40
CA GLN A 240 -5.67 16.90 12.07
C GLN A 240 -6.57 15.80 11.50
N SER A 241 -7.84 16.10 11.21
CA SER A 241 -8.82 15.10 10.72
C SER A 241 -8.65 14.75 9.24
N ARG A 242 -7.71 15.41 8.55
CA ARG A 242 -7.49 15.30 7.10
C ARG A 242 -6.27 14.43 6.79
N VAL A 243 -6.00 14.31 5.49
CA VAL A 243 -4.87 13.55 4.98
C VAL A 243 -3.66 14.48 4.84
N TYR A 244 -2.51 13.99 5.32
CA TYR A 244 -1.20 14.58 5.14
C TYR A 244 -0.39 13.80 4.12
N ALA A 245 0.51 14.48 3.43
CA ALA A 245 1.66 13.85 2.80
C ALA A 245 2.72 13.73 3.90
N LEU A 246 2.86 12.52 4.45
CA LEU A 246 3.78 12.23 5.53
C LEU A 246 5.11 11.74 4.95
N PRO A 247 6.22 12.47 5.15
CA PRO A 247 7.56 11.98 4.88
C PRO A 247 7.86 10.67 5.60
N ILE A 248 8.43 9.71 4.88
CA ILE A 248 9.04 8.51 5.46
C ILE A 248 10.49 8.88 5.79
N TRP A 249 10.66 9.52 6.95
CA TRP A 249 11.96 10.07 7.37
C TRP A 249 13.08 9.05 7.48
N PRO A 250 12.86 7.76 7.83
CA PRO A 250 13.89 6.75 7.68
C PRO A 250 14.50 6.79 6.28
N ASP A 251 13.72 6.96 5.22
CA ASP A 251 14.16 6.88 3.82
C ASP A 251 14.63 8.22 3.23
N LYS A 252 15.09 9.13 4.09
CA LYS A 252 15.59 10.45 3.69
C LYS A 252 16.93 10.34 2.93
N ALA A 253 16.99 10.94 1.75
CA ALA A 253 18.19 11.29 1.01
C ALA A 253 18.49 12.79 1.12
N VAL A 254 19.71 13.19 0.78
CA VAL A 254 20.14 14.60 0.75
C VAL A 254 20.71 14.91 -0.62
N LEU A 255 20.30 16.03 -1.22
CA LEU A 255 20.81 16.48 -2.50
C LEU A 255 22.30 16.79 -2.42
N THR A 256 23.09 16.24 -3.35
CA THR A 256 24.53 16.52 -3.47
C THR A 256 24.82 17.74 -4.35
N ALA A 257 23.85 18.16 -5.16
CA ALA A 257 23.93 19.32 -6.05
C ALA A 257 22.58 20.05 -6.08
N ALA A 258 22.60 21.33 -6.47
CA ALA A 258 21.36 22.09 -6.63
C ALA A 258 20.54 21.57 -7.83
N ILE A 259 19.21 21.63 -7.69
CA ILE A 259 18.24 21.30 -8.74
C ILE A 259 17.48 22.58 -9.09
N ALA A 260 17.38 22.90 -10.39
CA ALA A 260 16.65 24.06 -10.84
C ALA A 260 15.14 23.82 -10.88
N ALA A 261 14.35 24.88 -10.70
CA ALA A 261 12.93 24.87 -11.06
C ALA A 261 12.77 24.43 -12.53
N GLY A 262 11.70 23.70 -12.84
CA GLY A 262 11.51 23.09 -14.15
C GLY A 262 12.09 21.67 -14.28
N SER A 263 12.94 21.22 -13.35
CA SER A 263 13.55 19.88 -13.43
C SER A 263 12.53 18.78 -13.12
N THR A 264 12.57 17.69 -13.89
CA THR A 264 11.74 16.50 -13.67
C THR A 264 12.54 15.30 -13.16
N VAL A 265 13.85 15.44 -12.93
CA VAL A 265 14.72 14.35 -12.49
C VAL A 265 15.45 14.78 -11.22
N ILE A 266 15.36 13.95 -10.20
CA ILE A 266 16.08 14.12 -8.93
C ILE A 266 17.13 13.00 -8.81
N PRO A 267 18.44 13.29 -8.91
CA PRO A 267 19.49 12.30 -8.74
C PRO A 267 19.63 11.92 -7.26
N LEU A 268 19.36 10.66 -6.93
CA LEU A 268 19.51 10.09 -5.58
C LEU A 268 19.53 8.57 -5.63
N THR A 269 20.25 7.92 -4.70
CA THR A 269 20.21 6.45 -4.58
C THR A 269 18.87 6.02 -3.99
N THR A 270 18.15 5.14 -4.70
CA THR A 270 16.81 4.66 -4.29
C THR A 270 16.84 3.21 -3.80
N THR A 271 17.97 2.52 -3.97
CA THR A 271 18.13 1.12 -3.58
C THR A 271 17.77 0.90 -2.11
N ASN A 272 16.84 -0.02 -1.84
CA ASN A 272 16.33 -0.35 -0.50
C ASN A 272 15.62 0.81 0.23
N LEU A 273 15.16 1.83 -0.50
CA LEU A 273 14.31 2.91 0.00
C LEU A 273 12.92 2.82 -0.64
N GLU A 274 11.89 3.33 0.02
CA GLU A 274 10.48 3.19 -0.38
C GLU A 274 10.00 4.23 -1.41
N TYR A 275 10.87 4.62 -2.36
CA TYR A 275 10.44 5.36 -3.55
C TYR A 275 9.73 4.40 -4.51
N GLU A 276 8.54 4.78 -5.00
CA GLU A 276 7.74 3.95 -5.90
C GLU A 276 7.15 4.77 -7.05
N ALA A 277 7.02 4.16 -8.22
CA ALA A 277 6.27 4.76 -9.34
C ALA A 277 4.82 5.00 -8.91
N ASP A 278 4.23 6.10 -9.40
CA ASP A 278 2.92 6.61 -8.97
C ASP A 278 2.84 6.97 -7.46
N GLY A 279 3.95 6.89 -6.74
CA GLY A 279 4.08 7.31 -5.36
C GLY A 279 4.35 8.81 -5.23
N LEU A 280 4.61 9.21 -3.99
CA LEU A 280 4.92 10.58 -3.62
C LEU A 280 6.33 10.69 -3.08
N LEU A 281 6.93 11.86 -3.30
CA LEU A 281 8.07 12.31 -2.55
C LEU A 281 7.87 13.74 -2.07
N VAL A 282 8.62 14.11 -1.04
CA VAL A 282 8.73 15.47 -0.54
C VAL A 282 10.20 15.88 -0.66
N ILE A 283 10.41 17.07 -1.21
CA ILE A 283 11.70 17.76 -1.24
C ILE A 283 11.60 19.04 -0.40
N GLY A 284 12.62 19.39 0.36
CA GLY A 284 12.55 20.53 1.28
C GLY A 284 13.88 20.99 1.86
N SER A 285 13.94 22.23 2.34
CA SER A 285 15.05 22.74 3.16
C SER A 285 14.75 22.66 4.66
N ASP A 286 13.49 22.84 5.02
CA ASP A 286 12.99 22.87 6.39
C ASP A 286 11.53 22.39 6.46
N SER A 287 10.88 22.55 7.62
CA SER A 287 9.51 22.11 7.90
C SER A 287 8.44 22.86 7.10
N ARG A 288 8.73 24.09 6.65
CA ARG A 288 7.77 25.00 6.01
C ARG A 288 8.05 25.16 4.53
N ASN A 289 9.32 25.15 4.15
CA ASN A 289 9.75 25.20 2.77
C ASN A 289 9.90 23.78 2.22
N THR A 290 8.77 23.25 1.76
CA THR A 290 8.66 21.91 1.19
C THR A 290 7.84 21.93 -0.08
N GLU A 291 8.13 21.00 -0.98
CA GLU A 291 7.33 20.71 -2.16
C GLU A 291 7.09 19.20 -2.22
N ALA A 292 5.84 18.82 -2.40
CA ALA A 292 5.47 17.44 -2.68
C ALA A 292 5.38 17.25 -4.20
N ALA A 293 5.89 16.13 -4.68
CA ALA A 293 5.89 15.77 -6.10
C ALA A 293 5.48 14.32 -6.31
N GLU A 294 4.81 14.06 -7.43
CA GLU A 294 4.45 12.72 -7.86
C GLU A 294 5.55 12.07 -8.68
N VAL A 295 5.82 10.81 -8.37
CA VAL A 295 6.85 10.02 -9.03
C VAL A 295 6.28 9.36 -10.29
N LEU A 296 6.93 9.57 -11.43
CA LEU A 296 6.66 8.85 -12.68
C LEU A 296 7.34 7.48 -12.68
N SER A 297 8.63 7.45 -12.37
CA SER A 297 9.44 6.24 -12.39
C SER A 297 10.63 6.33 -11.44
N VAL A 298 11.11 5.18 -10.99
CA VAL A 298 12.24 5.05 -10.06
C VAL A 298 13.34 4.22 -10.73
N ALA A 299 14.54 4.80 -10.84
CA ALA A 299 15.77 4.11 -11.18
C ALA A 299 16.65 3.99 -9.92
N SER A 300 17.67 3.13 -9.93
CA SER A 300 18.52 2.90 -8.74
C SER A 300 19.28 4.14 -8.25
N ASN A 301 19.48 5.13 -9.13
CA ASN A 301 20.25 6.36 -8.89
C ASN A 301 19.47 7.66 -9.20
N ALA A 302 18.18 7.57 -9.53
CA ALA A 302 17.37 8.75 -9.81
C ALA A 302 15.88 8.46 -9.64
N VAL A 303 15.13 9.51 -9.33
CA VAL A 303 13.67 9.52 -9.39
C VAL A 303 13.23 10.51 -10.47
N THR A 304 12.34 10.06 -11.37
CA THR A 304 11.72 10.91 -12.39
C THR A 304 10.33 11.29 -11.93
N LEU A 305 10.00 12.58 -12.01
CA LEU A 305 8.73 13.17 -11.60
C LEU A 305 7.74 13.24 -12.77
N LYS A 306 6.45 13.21 -12.46
CA LYS A 306 5.38 13.42 -13.45
C LYS A 306 5.27 14.88 -13.88
N GLN A 307 5.61 15.80 -12.99
CA GLN A 307 5.57 17.24 -13.21
C GLN A 307 6.92 17.84 -12.83
N PRO A 308 7.33 18.93 -13.50
CA PRO A 308 8.54 19.64 -13.13
C PRO A 308 8.42 20.27 -11.75
N LEU A 309 9.54 20.36 -11.03
CA LEU A 309 9.62 21.09 -9.76
C LEU A 309 9.27 22.57 -9.98
N LEU A 310 8.51 23.13 -9.05
CA LEU A 310 8.04 24.52 -9.11
C LEU A 310 9.12 25.50 -8.66
N GLN A 311 9.98 25.09 -7.73
CA GLN A 311 11.06 25.91 -7.21
C GLN A 311 12.42 25.22 -7.35
N SER A 312 13.48 26.01 -7.20
CA SER A 312 14.85 25.49 -7.14
C SER A 312 15.19 25.03 -5.72
N TRP A 313 16.01 23.99 -5.65
CA TRP A 313 16.42 23.38 -4.39
C TRP A 313 17.95 23.35 -4.29
N PRO A 314 18.55 23.89 -3.22
CA PRO A 314 19.99 23.90 -3.08
C PRO A 314 20.55 22.50 -2.75
N ALA A 315 21.85 22.31 -2.95
CA ALA A 315 22.56 21.18 -2.34
C ALA A 315 22.35 21.19 -0.82
N GLY A 316 22.15 20.02 -0.23
CA GLY A 316 21.79 19.88 1.19
C GLY A 316 20.28 19.83 1.48
N ALA A 317 19.41 20.13 0.50
CA ALA A 317 17.97 19.90 0.66
C ALA A 317 17.69 18.40 0.86
N PHE A 318 16.69 18.08 1.68
CA PHE A 318 16.28 16.71 1.90
C PHE A 318 15.30 16.27 0.81
N VAL A 319 15.35 14.98 0.46
CA VAL A 319 14.37 14.30 -0.39
C VAL A 319 13.94 13.04 0.34
N THR A 320 12.65 12.77 0.42
CA THR A 320 12.11 11.62 1.17
C THR A 320 10.89 11.09 0.45
N PRO A 321 10.69 9.77 0.35
CA PRO A 321 9.43 9.26 -0.12
C PRO A 321 8.34 9.66 0.89
N ALA A 322 7.14 9.93 0.39
CA ALA A 322 6.02 10.30 1.23
C ALA A 322 4.86 9.32 1.04
N ARG A 323 4.00 9.24 2.05
CA ARG A 323 2.75 8.48 1.99
C ARG A 323 1.60 9.33 2.49
N THR A 324 0.43 9.14 1.89
CA THR A 324 -0.80 9.73 2.41
C THR A 324 -1.13 9.09 3.75
N ALA A 325 -1.21 9.89 4.82
CA ALA A 325 -1.44 9.40 6.16
C ALA A 325 -2.45 10.28 6.91
N ARG A 326 -3.13 9.70 7.90
CA ARG A 326 -4.01 10.43 8.81
C ARG A 326 -3.46 10.35 10.21
N LEU A 327 -3.53 11.46 10.91
CA LEU A 327 -3.18 11.52 12.32
C LEU A 327 -4.32 10.89 13.13
N ARG A 328 -4.01 10.20 14.24
CA ARG A 328 -5.08 9.71 15.13
C ARG A 328 -5.87 10.88 15.74
N VAL A 329 -7.13 10.61 16.06
CA VAL A 329 -8.13 11.61 16.49
C VAL A 329 -7.68 12.41 17.71
N THR A 330 -6.89 11.80 18.60
CA THR A 330 -6.35 12.47 19.78
C THR A 330 -4.83 12.48 19.72
N GLN A 331 -4.24 13.65 19.91
CA GLN A 331 -2.80 13.84 20.04
C GLN A 331 -2.51 14.60 21.32
N ALA A 332 -1.55 14.11 22.10
CA ALA A 332 -1.05 14.83 23.25
C ALA A 332 0.13 15.71 22.80
N VAL A 333 0.06 17.00 23.12
CA VAL A 333 1.14 17.96 22.90
C VAL A 333 1.49 18.58 24.24
N SER A 334 2.76 18.50 24.61
CA SER A 334 3.31 19.11 25.81
C SER A 334 4.03 20.39 25.43
N ARG A 335 3.67 21.51 26.05
CA ARG A 335 4.38 22.79 25.92
C ARG A 335 5.42 22.86 27.04
N VAL A 336 6.69 22.63 26.70
CA VAL A 336 7.81 22.68 27.66
C VAL A 336 8.08 24.13 28.08
N THR A 337 7.98 25.04 27.11
CA THR A 337 7.95 26.49 27.31
C THR A 337 6.86 27.11 26.41
N ASP A 338 6.73 28.43 26.43
CA ASP A 338 5.91 29.18 25.47
C ASP A 338 6.37 28.99 24.00
N ALA A 339 7.67 28.75 23.80
CA ALA A 339 8.27 28.54 22.49
C ALA A 339 8.54 27.08 22.13
N ILE A 340 8.60 26.14 23.08
CA ILE A 340 9.01 24.76 22.83
C ILE A 340 7.84 23.80 23.05
N ALA A 341 7.58 22.93 22.07
CA ALA A 341 6.59 21.86 22.17
C ALA A 341 7.20 20.49 21.87
N THR A 342 6.70 19.48 22.57
CA THR A 342 6.96 18.07 22.27
C THR A 342 5.65 17.35 22.05
N ALA A 343 5.66 16.38 21.14
CA ALA A 343 4.50 15.53 20.89
C ALA A 343 4.95 14.16 20.43
N ARG A 344 4.20 13.12 20.79
CA ARG A 344 4.33 11.77 20.23
C ARG A 344 3.19 11.55 19.26
N LEU A 345 3.50 11.55 17.98
CA LEU A 345 2.53 11.57 16.91
C LEU A 345 2.34 10.16 16.34
N VAL A 346 1.09 9.79 16.10
CA VAL A 346 0.76 8.51 15.48
C VAL A 346 -0.05 8.73 14.21
N PHE A 347 0.51 8.27 13.10
CA PHE A 347 -0.06 8.33 11.77
C PHE A 347 -0.45 6.95 11.26
N ASP A 348 -1.67 6.82 10.75
CA ASP A 348 -2.10 5.63 10.04
C ASP A 348 -2.03 5.91 8.53
N ILE A 349 -1.29 5.08 7.79
CA ILE A 349 -1.15 5.20 6.34
C ILE A 349 -2.50 4.87 5.69
N ALA A 350 -3.01 5.77 4.84
CA ALA A 350 -4.33 5.66 4.24
C ALA A 350 -4.42 4.54 3.18
N GLY A 351 -3.30 4.24 2.52
CA GLY A 351 -3.19 3.17 1.52
C GLY A 351 -2.67 1.85 2.08
N THR A 352 -2.79 0.78 1.29
CA THR A 352 -2.14 -0.50 1.61
C THR A 352 -0.64 -0.43 1.34
N THR A 353 0.19 -0.92 2.25
CA THR A 353 1.64 -1.01 2.02
C THR A 353 1.95 -2.25 1.19
N ALA A 354 2.44 -2.06 -0.03
CA ALA A 354 2.90 -3.16 -0.87
C ALA A 354 4.34 -3.49 -0.49
N ILE A 355 4.58 -4.74 -0.08
CA ILE A 355 5.91 -5.26 0.21
C ILE A 355 6.07 -6.53 -0.60
N THR A 356 7.11 -6.59 -1.43
CA THR A 356 7.43 -7.80 -2.18
C THR A 356 7.79 -8.91 -1.20
N LYS A 357 7.08 -10.03 -1.29
CA LYS A 357 7.29 -11.19 -0.42
C LYS A 357 8.58 -11.88 -0.84
N GLN A 358 9.49 -12.07 0.11
CA GLN A 358 10.70 -12.84 -0.11
C GLN A 358 10.94 -13.73 1.10
N ASP A 359 11.27 -14.99 0.86
CA ASP A 359 11.57 -15.94 1.92
C ASP A 359 13.05 -16.31 1.97
N SER A 360 13.43 -17.02 3.03
CA SER A 360 14.74 -17.66 3.13
C SER A 360 14.92 -18.66 2.00
N THR A 361 16.05 -18.60 1.31
CA THR A 361 16.46 -19.60 0.32
C THR A 361 16.82 -20.94 0.97
N THR A 362 17.14 -20.91 2.27
CA THR A 362 17.43 -22.10 3.06
C THR A 362 16.11 -22.77 3.44
N THR A 363 15.92 -24.02 3.03
CA THR A 363 14.70 -24.78 3.31
C THR A 363 15.00 -26.12 3.99
N PHE A 364 14.08 -26.58 4.83
CA PHE A 364 14.05 -27.92 5.38
C PHE A 364 12.64 -28.51 5.19
N ASN A 365 12.56 -29.70 4.58
CA ASN A 365 11.30 -30.33 4.16
C ASN A 365 10.38 -29.35 3.39
N SER A 366 10.96 -28.66 2.40
CA SER A 366 10.29 -27.62 1.57
C SER A 366 9.70 -26.43 2.34
N THR A 367 10.01 -26.30 3.64
CA THR A 367 9.61 -25.18 4.48
C THR A 367 10.82 -24.26 4.73
N PRO A 368 10.70 -22.94 4.59
CA PRO A 368 11.79 -22.00 4.83
C PRO A 368 12.35 -22.07 6.25
N VAL A 369 13.67 -21.89 6.39
CA VAL A 369 14.37 -21.82 7.67
C VAL A 369 14.90 -20.42 7.90
N TRP A 370 14.51 -19.81 9.01
CA TRP A 370 15.03 -18.55 9.50
C TRP A 370 16.25 -18.80 10.39
N ILE A 371 17.43 -18.54 9.84
CA ILE A 371 18.73 -18.73 10.50
C ILE A 371 19.39 -17.42 10.94
N THR A 372 18.69 -16.29 10.81
CA THR A 372 19.17 -15.01 11.33
C THR A 372 19.32 -15.13 12.83
N ARG A 373 20.51 -14.80 13.34
CA ARG A 373 20.82 -14.94 14.75
C ARG A 373 20.12 -13.83 15.55
N PRO A 374 19.38 -14.17 16.61
CA PRO A 374 18.78 -13.18 17.49
C PRO A 374 19.85 -12.49 18.34
N ASN A 375 19.55 -11.26 18.74
CA ASN A 375 20.29 -10.53 19.74
C ASN A 375 20.07 -11.17 21.13
N ARG A 376 21.08 -11.09 21.98
CA ARG A 376 21.07 -11.63 23.36
C ARG A 376 21.34 -10.54 24.40
N VAL A 377 21.12 -9.26 24.03
CA VAL A 377 21.21 -8.13 24.97
C VAL A 377 20.14 -8.25 26.06
N ARG A 378 18.97 -8.79 25.73
CA ARG A 378 17.92 -9.17 26.68
C ARG A 378 17.78 -10.68 26.73
N ASP A 379 17.28 -11.17 27.86
CA ASP A 379 16.96 -12.57 28.04
C ASP A 379 15.83 -13.00 27.09
N VAL A 380 15.91 -14.24 26.61
CA VAL A 380 14.87 -14.84 25.77
C VAL A 380 13.91 -15.57 26.70
N GLU A 381 12.73 -15.00 26.93
CA GLU A 381 11.67 -15.66 27.66
C GLU A 381 11.01 -16.74 26.81
N SER A 382 10.56 -17.83 27.45
CA SER A 382 9.93 -18.95 26.77
C SER A 382 8.81 -19.57 27.62
N ASP A 383 7.61 -19.61 27.06
CA ASP A 383 6.43 -20.18 27.72
C ASP A 383 6.16 -21.57 27.16
N TYR A 384 6.09 -22.58 28.04
CA TYR A 384 5.75 -23.96 27.68
C TYR A 384 4.29 -24.22 28.01
N ARG A 385 3.42 -24.29 27.00
CA ARG A 385 1.98 -24.51 27.20
C ARG A 385 1.53 -25.87 26.69
N ARG A 386 1.00 -26.73 27.55
CA ARG A 386 0.30 -27.95 27.12
C ARG A 386 -1.19 -27.68 26.90
N LEU A 387 -1.80 -28.37 25.94
CA LEU A 387 -3.25 -28.37 25.75
C LEU A 387 -3.87 -29.41 26.68
N ALA A 388 -3.74 -29.15 27.98
CA ALA A 388 -4.21 -30.05 29.02
C ALA A 388 -5.43 -29.48 29.74
N GLU A 389 -6.45 -30.32 29.93
CA GLU A 389 -7.61 -30.04 30.74
C GLU A 389 -7.48 -30.76 32.07
N VAL A 390 -7.70 -30.04 33.19
CA VAL A 390 -7.76 -30.62 34.52
C VAL A 390 -9.22 -30.80 34.90
N LEU A 391 -9.65 -32.05 35.02
CA LEU A 391 -10.94 -32.43 35.55
C LEU A 391 -10.83 -32.54 37.07
N ASP A 392 -11.37 -31.56 37.78
CA ASP A 392 -11.46 -31.51 39.23
C ASP A 392 -12.92 -31.40 39.67
N PHE A 393 -13.32 -32.25 40.62
CA PHE A 393 -14.67 -32.26 41.19
C PHE A 393 -14.66 -31.74 42.65
N ASP A 394 -13.57 -31.12 43.11
CA ASP A 394 -13.31 -30.54 44.45
C ASP A 394 -13.49 -31.49 45.65
N THR A 395 -13.79 -32.77 45.39
CA THR A 395 -14.22 -33.75 46.39
C THR A 395 -13.51 -35.10 46.25
N GLY A 396 -12.69 -35.29 45.20
CA GLY A 396 -12.05 -36.57 44.86
C GLY A 396 -10.73 -36.41 44.12
N ILE A 397 -10.29 -37.48 43.44
CA ILE A 397 -9.07 -37.46 42.63
C ILE A 397 -9.24 -36.57 41.39
N THR A 398 -8.19 -35.84 41.03
CA THR A 398 -8.15 -35.06 39.79
C THR A 398 -7.67 -35.92 38.63
N ALA A 399 -8.16 -35.63 37.42
CA ALA A 399 -7.67 -36.23 36.19
C ALA A 399 -7.16 -35.15 35.25
N VAL A 400 -6.08 -35.44 34.51
CA VAL A 400 -5.51 -34.50 33.54
C VAL A 400 -5.48 -35.18 32.16
N ASP A 401 -6.15 -34.56 31.19
CA ASP A 401 -6.15 -35.01 29.79
C ASP A 401 -5.34 -34.01 28.94
N ASP A 402 -4.14 -34.42 28.50
CA ASP A 402 -3.30 -33.63 27.57
C ASP A 402 -3.57 -34.05 26.13
N HIS A 403 -4.39 -33.25 25.44
CA HIS A 403 -4.89 -33.58 24.11
C HIS A 403 -3.83 -33.56 23.01
N ALA A 404 -2.73 -32.84 23.21
CA ALA A 404 -1.68 -32.73 22.21
C ALA A 404 -0.48 -33.64 22.50
N ALA A 405 -0.36 -34.15 23.74
CA ALA A 405 0.78 -34.91 24.24
C ALA A 405 2.14 -34.21 24.03
N ARG A 406 2.13 -32.87 23.81
CA ARG A 406 3.32 -32.03 23.64
C ARG A 406 3.06 -30.60 24.13
N PRO A 407 4.09 -29.87 24.58
CA PRO A 407 3.99 -28.44 24.77
C PRO A 407 3.98 -27.71 23.42
N PHE A 408 3.30 -26.59 23.40
CA PHE A 408 3.45 -25.54 22.42
C PHE A 408 4.29 -24.44 23.06
N VAL A 409 5.47 -24.19 22.51
CA VAL A 409 6.42 -23.22 23.07
C VAL A 409 6.20 -21.87 22.41
N ARG A 410 6.04 -20.83 23.22
CA ARG A 410 6.06 -19.44 22.78
C ARG A 410 7.43 -18.85 23.11
N ARG A 411 8.04 -18.15 22.16
CA ARG A 411 9.34 -17.46 22.34
C ARG A 411 9.29 -16.08 21.73
N SER A 412 9.97 -15.11 22.32
CA SER A 412 10.20 -13.82 21.68
C SER A 412 11.69 -13.61 21.47
N PHE A 413 12.07 -13.36 20.22
CA PHE A 413 13.45 -13.09 19.86
C PHE A 413 13.62 -11.63 19.43
N ASP A 414 14.61 -10.96 20.01
CA ASP A 414 15.00 -9.63 19.57
C ASP A 414 15.99 -9.73 18.42
N TYR A 415 15.83 -8.89 17.42
CA TYR A 415 16.71 -8.80 16.26
C TYR A 415 17.20 -7.37 16.07
N LEU A 416 18.45 -7.26 15.60
CA LEU A 416 19.08 -6.00 15.21
C LEU A 416 19.53 -6.14 13.75
N PHE A 417 19.00 -5.30 12.88
CA PHE A 417 19.36 -5.21 11.47
C PHE A 417 20.15 -3.93 11.25
N LYS A 418 21.35 -4.05 10.68
CA LYS A 418 22.39 -3.00 10.76
C LYS A 418 22.52 -2.15 9.50
N ASN A 419 21.83 -2.53 8.42
CA ASN A 419 21.88 -1.83 7.15
C ASN A 419 20.58 -2.01 6.37
N ARG A 420 20.42 -1.20 5.32
CA ARG A 420 19.21 -1.18 4.48
C ARG A 420 18.89 -2.50 3.79
N THR A 421 19.91 -3.25 3.37
CA THR A 421 19.73 -4.53 2.71
C THR A 421 19.12 -5.55 3.67
N GLU A 422 19.63 -5.60 4.90
CA GLU A 422 19.10 -6.45 5.97
C GLU A 422 17.67 -6.06 6.34
N VAL A 423 17.38 -4.75 6.49
CA VAL A 423 16.03 -4.26 6.82
C VAL A 423 15.04 -4.58 5.70
N ALA A 424 15.40 -4.36 4.43
CA ALA A 424 14.55 -4.69 3.29
C ALA A 424 14.25 -6.19 3.22
N ALA A 425 15.27 -7.04 3.39
CA ALA A 425 15.11 -8.49 3.45
C ALA A 425 14.22 -8.93 4.61
N PHE A 426 14.35 -8.30 5.78
CA PHE A 426 13.51 -8.58 6.94
C PHE A 426 12.05 -8.17 6.72
N LYS A 427 11.77 -7.00 6.15
CA LYS A 427 10.40 -6.58 5.81
C LYS A 427 9.76 -7.51 4.77
N ALA A 428 10.53 -7.92 3.77
CA ALA A 428 10.11 -8.90 2.76
C ALA A 428 9.82 -10.28 3.37
N TRP A 429 10.65 -10.68 4.34
CA TRP A 429 10.45 -11.87 5.17
C TRP A 429 9.13 -11.78 5.95
N LEU A 430 8.87 -10.68 6.67
CA LEU A 430 7.59 -10.49 7.35
C LEU A 430 6.38 -10.53 6.39
N ALA A 431 6.51 -9.93 5.21
CA ALA A 431 5.47 -9.93 4.20
C ALA A 431 5.13 -11.34 3.67
N ALA A 432 6.11 -12.25 3.60
CA ALA A 432 5.90 -13.64 3.22
C ALA A 432 5.21 -14.47 4.34
N ARG A 433 5.37 -14.07 5.61
CA ARG A 433 4.66 -14.63 6.77
C ARG A 433 3.18 -14.23 6.83
N GLN A 434 2.87 -13.01 6.41
CA GLN A 434 1.53 -12.42 6.47
C GLN A 434 0.90 -12.48 7.88
N GLY A 435 1.66 -12.08 8.90
CA GLY A 435 1.26 -12.26 10.29
C GLY A 435 1.35 -13.73 10.70
N ARG A 436 0.27 -14.26 11.29
CA ARG A 436 0.27 -15.62 11.85
C ARG A 436 0.04 -16.74 10.80
N LEU A 437 -0.05 -16.42 9.51
CA LEU A 437 -0.46 -17.37 8.46
C LEU A 437 0.59 -18.46 8.18
N THR A 438 1.78 -18.05 7.75
CA THR A 438 2.78 -18.97 7.19
C THR A 438 3.74 -19.46 8.27
N ALA A 439 3.88 -20.79 8.38
CA ALA A 439 4.87 -21.41 9.26
C ALA A 439 6.27 -21.40 8.63
N PHE A 440 7.29 -21.43 9.48
CA PHE A 440 8.70 -21.52 9.12
C PHE A 440 9.46 -22.28 10.21
N TRP A 441 10.69 -22.71 9.90
CA TRP A 441 11.58 -23.31 10.88
C TRP A 441 12.55 -22.27 11.43
N HIS A 442 12.94 -22.39 12.70
CA HIS A 442 14.12 -21.69 13.21
C HIS A 442 14.85 -22.54 14.26
N PRO A 443 16.17 -22.33 14.47
CA PRO A 443 16.86 -22.92 15.61
C PRO A 443 16.26 -22.41 16.92
N THR A 444 16.22 -23.23 17.96
CA THR A 444 15.87 -22.77 19.32
C THR A 444 16.88 -21.78 19.88
N TRP A 445 18.07 -21.72 19.29
CA TRP A 445 19.23 -20.95 19.76
C TRP A 445 19.73 -21.36 21.16
N GLU A 446 19.31 -22.54 21.63
CA GLU A 446 19.76 -23.19 22.86
C GLU A 446 20.68 -24.35 22.49
N ALA A 447 21.94 -24.33 22.93
CA ALA A 447 22.91 -25.39 22.65
C ALA A 447 22.62 -26.65 23.48
N SER A 448 21.44 -27.23 23.27
CA SER A 448 20.91 -28.36 24.04
C SER A 448 21.52 -29.70 23.58
N ILE A 449 22.02 -29.78 22.35
CA ILE A 449 22.67 -30.97 21.79
C ILE A 449 24.17 -30.68 21.70
N VAL A 450 24.98 -31.50 22.37
CA VAL A 450 26.44 -31.35 22.41
C VAL A 450 27.08 -32.66 21.93
N PRO A 451 27.79 -32.68 20.80
CA PRO A 451 28.47 -33.88 20.33
C PRO A 451 29.68 -34.17 21.25
N VAL A 452 29.96 -35.44 21.54
CA VAL A 452 31.08 -35.85 22.40
C VAL A 452 32.10 -36.75 21.70
N LYS A 453 31.74 -37.36 20.57
CA LYS A 453 32.62 -38.19 19.76
C LYS A 453 32.57 -37.80 18.28
N LYS A 454 33.62 -38.16 17.56
CA LYS A 454 33.70 -38.01 16.10
C LYS A 454 32.59 -38.82 15.44
N ILE A 455 31.91 -38.22 14.47
CA ILE A 455 31.00 -38.91 13.54
C ILE A 455 31.70 -39.08 12.19
N LEU A 456 31.63 -40.27 11.61
CA LEU A 456 32.21 -40.59 10.31
C LEU A 456 31.22 -40.28 9.16
N SER A 457 31.76 -40.07 7.97
CA SER A 457 31.03 -39.66 6.76
C SER A 457 29.77 -40.48 6.39
N ASN A 458 29.77 -41.78 6.69
CA ASN A 458 28.68 -42.71 6.40
C ASN A 458 27.78 -43.01 7.60
N GLN A 459 28.04 -42.41 8.78
CA GLN A 459 27.29 -42.68 10.00
C GLN A 459 26.05 -41.79 10.10
N THR A 460 24.98 -42.37 10.61
CA THR A 460 23.72 -41.71 10.98
C THR A 460 23.48 -41.69 12.49
N VAL A 461 24.44 -42.19 13.28
CA VAL A 461 24.37 -42.22 14.74
C VAL A 461 25.49 -41.33 15.28
N MET A 462 25.11 -40.36 16.10
CA MET A 462 26.02 -39.43 16.77
C MET A 462 25.99 -39.69 18.28
N THR A 463 27.15 -39.71 18.92
CA THR A 463 27.22 -39.70 20.39
C THR A 463 27.16 -38.26 20.88
N VAL A 464 26.21 -37.98 21.77
CA VAL A 464 25.96 -36.67 22.36
C VAL A 464 26.06 -36.74 23.88
N ALA A 465 26.27 -35.61 24.54
CA ALA A 465 26.29 -35.53 26.00
C ALA A 465 24.90 -35.90 26.56
N SER A 466 24.88 -36.66 27.65
CA SER A 466 23.65 -37.09 28.32
C SER A 466 22.89 -35.89 28.89
N ARG A 467 21.64 -35.73 28.45
CA ARG A 467 20.69 -34.73 28.96
C ARG A 467 19.36 -35.36 29.38
N GLY A 468 19.30 -36.69 29.38
CA GLY A 468 18.07 -37.46 29.62
C GLY A 468 17.19 -37.57 28.38
N TYR A 469 17.73 -37.35 27.18
CA TYR A 469 16.97 -37.51 25.95
C TYR A 469 16.49 -38.96 25.74
N ALA A 470 17.34 -39.94 26.05
CA ALA A 470 16.99 -41.35 25.91
C ALA A 470 15.88 -41.79 26.88
N LEU A 471 15.83 -41.17 28.07
CA LEU A 471 14.90 -41.54 29.14
C LEU A 471 13.56 -40.80 29.04
N TYR A 472 13.61 -39.47 28.90
CA TYR A 472 12.42 -38.60 29.03
C TYR A 472 11.84 -38.17 27.68
N PHE A 473 12.61 -38.33 26.61
CA PHE A 473 12.41 -37.56 25.38
C PHE A 473 12.09 -38.43 24.18
N ASN A 474 11.95 -39.75 24.37
CA ASN A 474 11.45 -40.73 23.39
C ASN A 474 10.56 -40.03 22.33
N PRO A 475 11.01 -39.96 21.06
CA PRO A 475 10.98 -38.76 20.23
C PRO A 475 9.73 -37.90 20.44
N MET A 476 9.87 -36.89 21.29
CA MET A 476 8.78 -36.02 21.65
C MET A 476 8.33 -35.22 20.43
N PRO A 477 7.04 -35.29 20.02
CA PRO A 477 6.56 -34.50 18.90
C PRO A 477 6.87 -33.01 19.06
N GLY A 478 7.49 -32.40 18.06
CA GLY A 478 7.93 -31.00 18.08
C GLY A 478 9.38 -30.76 18.49
N ARG A 479 10.13 -31.81 18.85
CA ARG A 479 11.60 -31.78 19.01
C ARG A 479 12.26 -32.94 18.27
N THR A 480 11.80 -33.19 17.06
CA THR A 480 12.28 -34.27 16.19
C THR A 480 13.21 -33.77 15.10
N GLU A 481 13.51 -32.47 15.07
CA GLU A 481 14.35 -31.84 14.06
C GLU A 481 15.53 -31.13 14.74
N ALA A 482 16.70 -31.18 14.10
CA ALA A 482 17.92 -30.56 14.59
C ALA A 482 18.63 -29.76 13.49
N ALA A 483 19.21 -28.64 13.90
CA ALA A 483 20.00 -27.74 13.07
C ALA A 483 21.45 -27.73 13.57
N PHE A 484 22.37 -28.07 12.68
CA PHE A 484 23.79 -28.22 12.97
C PHE A 484 24.55 -27.09 12.26
N LEU A 485 25.22 -26.24 13.03
CA LEU A 485 26.05 -25.16 12.51
C LEU A 485 27.52 -25.60 12.51
N TYR A 486 28.09 -25.77 11.33
CA TYR A 486 29.49 -26.15 11.17
C TYR A 486 30.40 -24.92 11.26
N LYS A 487 31.68 -25.10 11.63
CA LYS A 487 32.67 -24.03 11.77
C LYS A 487 32.84 -23.12 10.55
N ASN A 488 32.60 -23.64 9.36
CA ASN A 488 32.66 -22.86 8.11
C ASN A 488 31.39 -22.01 7.84
N GLY A 489 30.41 -22.02 8.75
CA GLY A 489 29.13 -21.31 8.63
C GLY A 489 28.02 -22.08 7.92
N THR A 490 28.27 -23.30 7.44
CA THR A 490 27.27 -24.12 6.76
C THR A 490 26.27 -24.70 7.76
N TRP A 491 24.99 -24.65 7.40
CA TRP A 491 23.90 -25.27 8.16
C TRP A 491 23.54 -26.63 7.57
N TYR A 492 23.42 -27.64 8.44
CA TYR A 492 22.83 -28.92 8.10
C TYR A 492 21.57 -29.13 8.93
N PHE A 493 20.50 -29.60 8.30
CA PHE A 493 19.23 -29.90 8.97
C PHE A 493 18.94 -31.40 8.88
N ARG A 494 18.55 -32.01 9.99
CA ARG A 494 18.26 -33.44 10.06
C ARG A 494 17.02 -33.70 10.90
N THR A 495 16.34 -34.80 10.59
CA THR A 495 15.31 -35.36 11.46
C THR A 495 15.96 -36.36 12.39
N VAL A 496 15.78 -36.18 13.70
CA VAL A 496 16.17 -37.11 14.75
C VAL A 496 15.12 -38.22 14.82
N SER A 497 15.55 -39.44 14.55
CA SER A 497 14.69 -40.63 14.54
C SER A 497 14.54 -41.24 15.94
N SER A 498 15.59 -41.17 16.76
CA SER A 498 15.57 -41.71 18.12
C SER A 498 16.74 -41.17 18.96
N PHE A 499 16.55 -41.24 20.27
CA PHE A 499 17.63 -41.17 21.25
C PHE A 499 17.74 -42.51 21.98
N GLY A 500 18.96 -42.93 22.30
CA GLY A 500 19.24 -44.15 23.05
C GLY A 500 20.34 -43.93 24.09
N ALA A 501 20.46 -44.85 25.03
CA ALA A 501 21.54 -44.82 26.02
C ALA A 501 22.91 -44.95 25.34
N GLY A 502 23.90 -44.18 25.80
CA GLY A 502 25.28 -44.30 25.36
C GLY A 502 25.98 -45.52 25.98
N THR A 503 27.28 -45.66 25.70
CA THR A 503 28.11 -46.74 26.26
C THR A 503 28.49 -46.47 27.73
N ILE A 504 28.47 -45.21 28.16
CA ILE A 504 28.74 -44.73 29.52
C ILE A 504 27.63 -43.74 29.93
N GLY A 505 27.48 -43.50 31.25
CA GLY A 505 26.30 -42.81 31.81
C GLY A 505 26.17 -41.31 31.47
N ASP A 506 27.25 -40.67 31.03
CA ASP A 506 27.30 -39.28 30.58
C ASP A 506 27.16 -39.12 29.06
N GLU A 507 26.88 -40.22 28.35
CA GLU A 507 26.65 -40.25 26.91
C GLU A 507 25.24 -40.73 26.55
N GLU A 508 24.69 -40.16 25.48
CA GLU A 508 23.51 -40.65 24.78
C GLU A 508 23.84 -40.79 23.28
N VAL A 509 23.10 -41.64 22.57
CA VAL A 509 23.20 -41.77 21.12
C VAL A 509 21.98 -41.14 20.45
N MET A 510 22.22 -40.28 19.47
CA MET A 510 21.21 -39.63 18.65
C MET A 510 21.26 -40.19 17.24
N THR A 511 20.16 -40.76 16.76
CA THR A 511 20.06 -41.27 15.39
C THR A 511 19.41 -40.21 14.50
N ILE A 512 20.06 -39.84 13.41
CA ILE A 512 19.59 -38.88 12.41
C ILE A 512 19.20 -39.59 11.10
N ASN A 513 18.29 -39.00 10.35
CA ASN A 513 17.73 -39.60 9.13
C ASN A 513 18.72 -39.73 7.95
N GLN A 514 19.85 -39.02 7.98
CA GLN A 514 20.83 -39.01 6.89
C GLN A 514 22.24 -38.64 7.41
N SER A 515 23.29 -39.27 6.87
CA SER A 515 24.67 -38.91 7.21
C SER A 515 25.06 -37.52 6.67
N PHE A 516 26.19 -36.98 7.13
CA PHE A 516 26.71 -35.69 6.67
C PHE A 516 27.53 -35.80 5.37
N GLY A 517 28.02 -37.01 5.04
CA GLY A 517 28.90 -37.23 3.88
C GLY A 517 30.36 -36.84 4.12
N PHE A 518 30.72 -36.42 5.33
CA PHE A 518 32.08 -36.11 5.75
C PHE A 518 32.28 -36.47 7.23
N ASP A 519 33.54 -36.63 7.61
CA ASP A 519 33.96 -36.86 8.98
C ASP A 519 33.93 -35.54 9.77
N ALA A 520 33.34 -35.52 10.96
CA ALA A 520 33.27 -34.35 11.81
C ALA A 520 33.63 -34.68 13.27
N ASN A 521 34.60 -33.97 13.83
CA ASN A 521 34.91 -34.04 15.26
C ASN A 521 33.93 -33.16 16.06
N PRO A 522 33.75 -33.39 17.37
CA PRO A 522 32.88 -32.57 18.21
C PRO A 522 33.14 -31.08 18.10
N GLU A 523 34.41 -30.68 18.08
CA GLU A 523 34.84 -29.30 17.97
C GLU A 523 34.53 -28.67 16.62
N ASP A 524 34.26 -29.45 15.56
CA ASP A 524 33.95 -28.90 14.23
C ASP A 524 32.55 -28.26 14.17
N TRP A 525 31.71 -28.55 15.16
CA TRP A 525 30.39 -27.96 15.33
C TRP A 525 30.48 -26.70 16.20
N ILE A 526 30.00 -25.56 15.69
CA ILE A 526 29.84 -24.34 16.50
C ILE A 526 28.73 -24.56 17.53
N ALA A 527 27.61 -25.13 17.08
CA ALA A 527 26.48 -25.47 17.91
C ALA A 527 25.54 -26.44 17.19
N ILE A 528 24.81 -27.24 17.97
CA ILE A 528 23.69 -28.05 17.49
C ILE A 528 22.46 -27.63 18.30
N TYR A 529 21.42 -27.21 17.57
CA TYR A 529 20.16 -26.73 18.13
C TYR A 529 19.06 -27.71 17.78
N PHE A 530 18.02 -27.79 18.62
CA PHE A 530 16.73 -28.24 18.10
C PHE A 530 16.23 -27.24 17.07
N LEU A 531 15.56 -27.74 16.04
CA LEU A 531 14.91 -26.95 15.01
C LEU A 531 13.41 -26.98 15.27
N GLU A 532 12.79 -25.82 15.40
CA GLU A 532 11.39 -25.70 15.82
C GLU A 532 10.55 -25.14 14.67
N LYS A 533 9.43 -25.81 14.35
CA LYS A 533 8.45 -25.30 13.38
C LYS A 533 7.54 -24.34 14.11
N THR A 534 7.54 -23.08 13.69
CA THR A 534 6.75 -22.04 14.33
C THR A 534 6.02 -21.19 13.31
N ARG A 535 5.11 -20.36 13.78
CA ARG A 535 4.59 -19.19 13.06
C ARG A 535 4.85 -17.96 13.92
N LEU A 536 4.65 -16.78 13.34
CA LEU A 536 4.51 -15.57 14.17
C LEU A 536 3.32 -15.74 15.12
N ASP A 537 3.44 -15.16 16.31
CA ASP A 537 2.38 -15.14 17.32
C ASP A 537 1.68 -13.79 17.43
N ALA A 538 1.94 -12.90 16.46
CA ALA A 538 1.27 -11.61 16.34
C ALA A 538 0.99 -11.28 14.86
N ASP A 539 -0.14 -10.63 14.62
CA ASP A 539 -0.43 -10.00 13.32
C ASP A 539 0.15 -8.59 13.20
N GLN A 540 0.52 -7.98 14.34
CA GLN A 540 1.20 -6.70 14.39
C GLN A 540 2.64 -6.92 14.79
N ILE A 541 3.57 -6.50 13.93
CA ILE A 541 5.00 -6.50 14.21
C ILE A 541 5.48 -5.06 14.25
N GLU A 542 6.21 -4.74 15.31
CA GLU A 542 6.82 -3.43 15.52
C GLU A 542 8.27 -3.45 15.07
N ILE A 543 8.63 -2.44 14.27
CA ILE A 543 9.92 -2.23 13.63
C ILE A 543 10.40 -0.87 14.14
N ASN A 544 11.32 -0.87 15.11
CA ASN A 544 11.83 0.34 15.71
C ASN A 544 13.12 0.78 15.00
N TRP A 545 13.05 1.87 14.26
CA TRP A 545 14.19 2.48 13.59
C TRP A 545 14.98 3.31 14.60
N GLN A 546 16.18 2.85 14.94
CA GLN A 546 17.11 3.54 15.84
C GLN A 546 17.86 4.65 15.09
N THR A 547 18.10 4.44 13.81
CA THR A 547 18.63 5.44 12.88
C THR A 547 17.88 5.31 11.56
N ASP A 548 18.28 6.09 10.55
CA ASP A 548 17.81 5.89 9.19
C ASP A 548 18.18 4.52 8.60
N SER A 549 19.06 3.72 9.19
CA SER A 549 19.60 2.49 8.58
C SER A 549 19.64 1.28 9.51
N VAL A 550 19.37 1.48 10.80
CA VAL A 550 19.42 0.45 11.85
C VAL A 550 18.03 0.27 12.46
N VAL A 551 17.60 -0.99 12.55
CA VAL A 551 16.29 -1.36 13.08
C VAL A 551 16.44 -2.42 14.15
N GLU A 552 15.63 -2.28 15.20
CA GLU A 552 15.37 -3.30 16.19
C GLU A 552 13.92 -3.80 16.08
N ALA A 553 13.72 -5.11 16.21
CA ALA A 553 12.39 -5.71 16.21
C ALA A 553 12.35 -6.91 17.16
N SER A 554 11.27 -7.04 17.92
CA SER A 554 11.00 -8.22 18.74
C SER A 554 9.96 -9.09 18.02
N ILE A 555 10.28 -10.37 17.85
CA ILE A 555 9.50 -11.30 17.03
C ILE A 555 8.95 -12.41 17.91
N PRO A 556 7.65 -12.33 18.28
CA PRO A 556 7.00 -13.38 19.02
C PRO A 556 6.66 -14.54 18.06
N MET A 557 7.03 -15.74 18.45
CA MET A 557 6.87 -16.96 17.70
C MET A 557 6.16 -18.01 18.56
N LEU A 558 5.28 -18.79 17.95
CA LEU A 558 4.60 -19.92 18.59
C LEU A 558 4.87 -21.19 17.79
N SER A 559 5.31 -22.23 18.48
CA SER A 559 5.47 -23.57 17.91
C SER A 559 4.17 -24.10 17.35
N VAL A 560 4.25 -24.85 16.27
CA VAL A 560 3.09 -25.43 15.58
C VAL A 560 3.28 -26.93 15.40
N LYS A 561 2.18 -27.65 15.28
CA LYS A 561 2.23 -29.07 14.90
C LYS A 561 2.64 -29.16 13.43
N ALA A 562 3.52 -30.12 13.13
CA ALA A 562 4.13 -30.28 11.81
C ALA A 562 3.11 -30.65 10.74
#